data_AF-A0A1P8YDY2-F1
#
_entry.id   AF-A0A1P8YDY2-F1
#
_cell.length_a   1.000
_cell.length_b   1.000
_cell.length_c   1.000
_cell.angle_alpha   90.00
_cell.angle_beta   90.00
_cell.angle_gamma   90.00
#
_symmetry.space_group_name_H-M   'P 1'
#
loop_
_entity.id
_entity.type
_entity.pdbx_description
1 polymer ?
#
loop_
_entity_poly.entity_id
_entity_poly.type
_entity_poly.pdbx_seq_one_letter_code
_entity_poly.pdbx_strand_id
1 'polypeptide(L)'
;MGAGRLDAMMSAKEVASRFATELELTGLCQAVVPVAGLLALGARTLRQREYEAFRALAEVPPEDLQLAMLSADRFARPDSPLPVDAHTRAQLAHRFGLFGIRLAVTLIKLGTPDSPSLATQLVERSGLHELRQVIDVQFGQRADQLKTHSALLALTRVLSAHPRAESAPIRAAAQRLLADVHGFQELRLLGRLRSTRPNLSDDDVAQLQRLVGGFGIGRSERLGLHPDDGVDAERAAALAAVRKWRTWAEHPLLDQFTARACGIGARSAEGVLAELSG
;
A
#
# COMPACT_ATOMS: atom_id res chain seq x y z
N MET A 1 -1.91 -20.92 -3.51
CA MET A 1 -1.30 -20.56 -2.21
C MET A 1 -0.89 -21.76 -1.34
N GLY A 2 -1.51 -22.94 -1.45
CA GLY A 2 -1.41 -24.02 -0.45
C GLY A 2 -0.08 -24.78 -0.28
N ALA A 3 0.91 -24.66 -1.17
CA ALA A 3 2.17 -25.42 -1.08
C ALA A 3 3.41 -24.58 -0.72
N GLY A 4 3.24 -23.28 -0.45
CA GLY A 4 4.35 -22.38 -0.09
C GLY A 4 5.43 -22.25 -1.16
N ARG A 5 5.06 -22.25 -2.46
CA ARG A 5 6.01 -22.10 -3.58
C ARG A 5 6.81 -20.79 -3.47
N LEU A 6 8.00 -20.74 -4.07
CA LEU A 6 8.87 -19.55 -4.04
C LEU A 6 8.24 -18.31 -4.69
N ASP A 7 7.33 -18.50 -5.65
CA ASP A 7 6.59 -17.43 -6.33
C ASP A 7 5.30 -17.02 -5.60
N ALA A 8 5.01 -17.58 -4.41
CA ALA A 8 3.76 -17.36 -3.71
C ALA A 8 3.48 -15.87 -3.42
N MET A 9 4.51 -15.07 -3.12
CA MET A 9 4.36 -13.63 -2.92
C MET A 9 4.07 -12.88 -4.23
N MET A 10 4.59 -13.33 -5.37
CA MET A 10 4.25 -12.73 -6.67
C MET A 10 2.78 -13.00 -7.02
N SER A 11 2.34 -14.26 -6.89
CA SER A 11 0.92 -14.60 -7.09
C SER A 11 0.00 -13.88 -6.09
N ALA A 12 0.46 -13.67 -4.85
CA ALA A 12 -0.27 -12.90 -3.86
C ALA A 12 -0.42 -11.43 -4.26
N LYS A 13 0.61 -10.83 -4.89
CA LYS A 13 0.58 -9.47 -5.42
C LYS A 13 -0.40 -9.33 -6.59
N GLU A 14 -0.42 -10.29 -7.51
CA GLU A 14 -1.38 -10.31 -8.62
C GLU A 14 -2.83 -10.38 -8.11
N VAL A 15 -3.10 -11.27 -7.16
CA VAL A 15 -4.42 -11.41 -6.53
C VAL A 15 -4.79 -10.13 -5.76
N ALA A 16 -3.87 -9.59 -4.97
CA ALA A 16 -4.08 -8.34 -4.23
C ALA A 16 -4.40 -7.16 -5.16
N SER A 17 -3.71 -7.04 -6.29
CA SER A 17 -3.96 -6.01 -7.30
C SER A 17 -5.37 -6.12 -7.90
N ARG A 18 -5.81 -7.35 -8.22
CA ARG A 18 -7.19 -7.59 -8.70
C ARG A 18 -8.23 -7.21 -7.64
N PHE A 19 -8.06 -7.65 -6.40
CA PHE A 19 -8.95 -7.29 -5.30
C PHE A 19 -8.97 -5.78 -5.02
N ALA A 20 -7.80 -5.12 -5.08
CA ALA A 20 -7.72 -3.67 -4.92
C ALA A 20 -8.54 -2.96 -6.00
N THR A 21 -8.46 -3.41 -7.25
CA THR A 21 -9.25 -2.85 -8.37
C THR A 21 -10.76 -3.00 -8.14
N GLU A 22 -11.21 -4.17 -7.70
CA GLU A 22 -12.63 -4.44 -7.42
C GLU A 22 -13.13 -3.63 -6.21
N LEU A 23 -12.35 -3.57 -5.14
CA LEU A 23 -12.74 -2.86 -3.92
C LEU A 23 -12.58 -1.33 -4.05
N GLU A 24 -11.71 -0.84 -4.94
CA GLU A 24 -11.61 0.59 -5.27
C GLU A 24 -12.98 1.14 -5.73
N LEU A 25 -13.74 0.35 -6.50
CA LEU A 25 -15.08 0.71 -7.00
C LEU A 25 -16.10 0.90 -5.88
N THR A 26 -15.89 0.25 -4.73
CA THR A 26 -16.77 0.37 -3.55
C THR A 26 -16.47 1.60 -2.70
N GLY A 27 -15.33 2.26 -2.92
CA GLY A 27 -14.86 3.37 -2.09
C GLY A 27 -14.36 2.97 -0.70
N LEU A 28 -14.49 1.71 -0.30
CA LEU A 28 -14.22 1.22 1.06
C LEU A 28 -12.79 0.66 1.27
N CYS A 29 -12.06 0.36 0.20
CA CYS A 29 -10.69 -0.16 0.30
C CYS A 29 -9.68 0.81 -0.33
N GLN A 30 -8.62 1.11 0.44
CA GLN A 30 -7.58 2.07 0.07
C GLN A 30 -6.32 1.39 -0.47
N ALA A 31 -6.06 0.14 -0.06
CA ALA A 31 -5.01 -0.72 -0.57
C ALA A 31 -5.24 -2.16 -0.11
N VAL A 32 -4.78 -3.12 -0.91
CA VAL A 32 -4.65 -4.52 -0.52
C VAL A 32 -3.17 -4.87 -0.62
N VAL A 33 -2.54 -5.18 0.50
CA VAL A 33 -1.11 -5.51 0.55
C VAL A 33 -0.94 -6.97 0.97
N PRO A 34 -0.33 -7.84 0.15
CA PRO A 34 -0.05 -9.21 0.55
C PRO A 34 1.12 -9.23 1.55
N VAL A 35 0.95 -9.96 2.65
CA VAL A 35 1.99 -10.08 3.67
C VAL A 35 2.16 -11.53 4.12
N ALA A 36 3.39 -12.03 4.04
CA ALA A 36 3.78 -13.28 4.67
C ALA A 36 4.12 -13.02 6.15
N GLY A 37 3.09 -12.93 7.00
CA GLY A 37 3.24 -12.51 8.40
C GLY A 37 4.17 -13.41 9.24
N LEU A 38 4.08 -14.73 9.06
CA LEU A 38 5.00 -15.68 9.72
C LEU A 38 6.44 -15.44 9.28
N LEU A 39 6.69 -15.28 7.97
CA LEU A 39 8.02 -14.96 7.47
C LEU A 39 8.56 -13.66 8.07
N ALA A 40 7.73 -12.60 8.11
CA ALA A 40 8.12 -11.31 8.65
C ALA A 40 8.51 -11.40 10.13
N LEU A 41 7.68 -12.07 10.95
CA LEU A 41 7.93 -12.25 12.38
C LEU A 41 9.11 -13.19 12.66
N GLY A 42 9.17 -14.31 11.94
CA GLY A 42 10.25 -15.28 12.04
C GLY A 42 11.60 -14.66 11.69
N ALA A 43 11.67 -13.88 10.61
CA ALA A 43 12.88 -13.18 10.18
C ALA A 43 13.34 -12.12 11.19
N ARG A 44 12.42 -11.29 11.71
CA ARG A 44 12.77 -10.28 12.74
C ARG A 44 13.25 -10.87 14.06
N THR A 45 12.91 -12.12 14.33
CA THR A 45 13.29 -12.83 15.56
C THR A 45 14.19 -14.04 15.27
N LEU A 46 14.86 -14.04 14.11
CA LEU A 46 15.69 -15.14 13.65
C LEU A 46 16.87 -15.35 14.61
N ARG A 47 17.08 -16.61 15.01
CA ARG A 47 18.16 -16.99 15.91
C ARG A 47 19.27 -17.72 15.15
N GLN A 48 20.49 -17.66 15.68
CA GLN A 48 21.65 -18.35 15.09
C GLN A 48 21.42 -19.85 14.87
N ARG A 49 20.80 -20.56 15.83
CA ARG A 49 20.42 -21.98 15.70
C ARG A 49 19.48 -22.25 14.51
N GLU A 50 18.61 -21.30 14.17
CA GLU A 50 17.63 -21.43 13.09
C GLU A 50 18.33 -21.20 11.75
N TYR A 51 19.29 -20.26 11.70
CA TYR A 51 20.17 -20.06 10.56
C TYR A 51 21.01 -21.31 10.26
N GLU A 52 21.60 -21.94 11.28
CA GLU A 52 22.36 -23.18 11.12
C GLU A 52 21.48 -24.33 10.60
N ALA A 53 20.24 -24.44 11.09
CA ALA A 53 19.29 -25.41 10.56
C ALA A 53 18.95 -25.13 9.08
N PHE A 54 18.78 -23.87 8.68
CA PHE A 54 18.60 -23.53 7.27
C PHE A 54 19.83 -23.83 6.41
N ARG A 55 21.05 -23.66 6.94
CA ARG A 55 22.28 -24.08 6.27
C ARG A 55 22.32 -25.59 6.06
N ALA A 56 22.02 -26.37 7.09
CA ALA A 56 21.96 -27.82 6.98
C ALA A 56 20.91 -28.27 5.94
N LEU A 57 19.74 -27.62 5.90
CA LEU A 57 18.72 -27.88 4.87
C LEU A 57 19.15 -27.44 3.47
N ALA A 58 20.05 -26.46 3.35
CA ALA A 58 20.59 -26.02 2.07
C ALA A 58 21.56 -27.04 1.44
N GLU A 59 22.21 -27.88 2.23
CA GLU A 59 23.05 -28.97 1.70
C GLU A 59 22.23 -30.15 1.14
N VAL A 60 20.92 -30.19 1.39
CA VAL A 60 20.05 -31.28 0.91
C VAL A 60 19.81 -31.15 -0.61
N PRO A 61 19.82 -32.29 -1.35
CA PRO A 61 19.40 -32.31 -2.75
C PRO A 61 18.03 -31.64 -2.97
N PRO A 62 17.87 -30.78 -3.98
CA PRO A 62 16.64 -30.04 -4.21
C PRO A 62 15.38 -30.91 -4.29
N GLU A 63 15.47 -32.07 -4.96
CA GLU A 63 14.38 -33.04 -5.12
C GLU A 63 13.89 -33.61 -3.79
N ASP A 64 14.81 -34.01 -2.90
CA ASP A 64 14.50 -34.58 -1.59
C ASP A 64 13.86 -33.53 -0.69
N LEU A 65 14.40 -32.30 -0.70
CA LEU A 65 13.84 -31.19 0.06
C LEU A 65 12.45 -30.82 -0.46
N GLN A 66 12.24 -30.79 -1.78
CA GLN A 66 10.94 -30.53 -2.38
C GLN A 66 9.90 -31.57 -1.95
N LEU A 67 10.28 -32.85 -1.97
CA LEU A 67 9.44 -33.96 -1.56
C LEU A 67 9.07 -33.86 -0.07
N ALA A 68 10.05 -33.55 0.79
CA ALA A 68 9.82 -33.37 2.23
C ALA A 68 8.91 -32.16 2.53
N MET A 69 8.95 -31.11 1.70
CA MET A 69 8.21 -29.86 1.89
C MET A 69 6.85 -29.81 1.16
N LEU A 70 6.23 -30.96 0.84
CA LEU A 70 4.88 -31.00 0.26
C LEU A 70 3.79 -30.55 1.25
N SER A 71 3.99 -30.77 2.55
CA SER A 71 3.15 -30.24 3.63
C SER A 71 3.98 -29.98 4.89
N ALA A 72 3.45 -29.16 5.80
CA ALA A 72 4.12 -28.86 7.06
C ALA A 72 4.27 -30.13 7.91
N ASP A 73 3.24 -30.97 7.95
CA ASP A 73 3.28 -32.25 8.67
C ASP A 73 4.37 -33.16 8.11
N ARG A 74 4.45 -33.30 6.78
CA ARG A 74 5.47 -34.13 6.12
C ARG A 74 6.88 -33.66 6.43
N PHE A 75 7.11 -32.34 6.42
CA PHE A 75 8.40 -31.75 6.74
C PHE A 75 8.80 -31.99 8.21
N ALA A 76 7.83 -31.97 9.12
CA ALA A 76 8.05 -32.16 10.55
C ALA A 76 8.11 -33.64 10.98
N ARG A 77 7.81 -34.60 10.11
CA ARG A 77 7.73 -36.02 10.47
C ARG A 77 9.06 -36.57 11.03
N PRO A 78 9.05 -37.42 12.07
CA PRO A 78 10.26 -37.98 12.68
C PRO A 78 11.15 -38.79 11.74
N ASP A 79 10.55 -39.55 10.83
CA ASP A 79 11.19 -40.46 9.88
C ASP A 79 11.79 -39.78 8.64
N SER A 80 11.68 -38.45 8.54
CA SER A 80 12.25 -37.69 7.42
C SER A 80 13.79 -37.72 7.43
N PRO A 81 14.44 -38.01 6.30
CA PRO A 81 15.91 -38.15 6.18
C PRO A 81 16.67 -36.81 6.24
N LEU A 82 15.98 -35.69 6.51
CA LEU A 82 16.58 -34.37 6.54
C LEU A 82 17.62 -34.23 7.68
N PRO A 83 18.71 -33.48 7.48
CA PRO A 83 19.84 -33.36 8.41
C PRO A 83 19.56 -32.44 9.64
N VAL A 84 18.30 -32.16 9.92
CA VAL A 84 17.83 -31.32 11.03
C VAL A 84 16.79 -32.13 11.79
N ASP A 85 16.86 -32.21 13.12
CA ASP A 85 15.93 -33.03 13.90
C ASP A 85 14.45 -32.59 13.73
N ALA A 86 13.54 -33.54 13.95
CA ALA A 86 12.11 -33.36 13.71
C ALA A 86 11.50 -32.21 14.53
N HIS A 87 11.94 -32.03 15.77
CA HIS A 87 11.44 -30.97 16.64
C HIS A 87 11.89 -29.59 16.13
N THR A 88 13.15 -29.43 15.73
CA THR A 88 13.63 -28.21 15.09
C THR A 88 12.89 -27.93 13.78
N ARG A 89 12.67 -28.94 12.93
CA ARG A 89 11.88 -28.80 11.69
C ARG A 89 10.45 -28.34 11.97
N ALA A 90 9.79 -28.90 12.98
CA ALA A 90 8.45 -28.47 13.40
C ALA A 90 8.44 -27.00 13.86
N GLN A 91 9.43 -26.57 14.65
CA GLN A 91 9.57 -25.18 15.06
C GLN A 91 9.79 -24.24 13.88
N LEU A 92 10.61 -24.62 12.90
CA LEU A 92 10.83 -23.83 11.69
C LEU A 92 9.53 -23.70 10.88
N ALA A 93 8.79 -24.80 10.69
CA ALA A 93 7.53 -24.78 9.95
C ALA A 93 6.49 -23.88 10.64
N HIS A 94 6.43 -23.91 11.98
CA HIS A 94 5.53 -23.05 12.75
C HIS A 94 5.91 -21.56 12.65
N ARG A 95 7.21 -21.23 12.75
CA ARG A 95 7.67 -19.83 12.78
C ARG A 95 7.74 -19.17 11.42
N PHE A 96 8.13 -19.90 10.37
CA PHE A 96 8.40 -19.33 9.04
C PHE A 96 7.37 -19.76 7.99
N GLY A 97 6.63 -20.84 8.24
CA GLY A 97 5.87 -21.54 7.20
C GLY A 97 6.77 -22.15 6.13
N LEU A 98 6.19 -23.00 5.27
CA LEU A 98 6.95 -23.65 4.20
C LEU A 98 7.53 -22.65 3.20
N PHE A 99 6.79 -21.59 2.90
CA PHE A 99 7.27 -20.50 2.04
C PHE A 99 8.54 -19.86 2.60
N GLY A 100 8.53 -19.50 3.89
CA GLY A 100 9.68 -18.89 4.54
C GLY A 100 10.89 -19.82 4.59
N ILE A 101 10.68 -21.11 4.86
CA ILE A 101 11.75 -22.12 4.83
C ILE A 101 12.36 -22.23 3.43
N ARG A 102 11.52 -22.36 2.37
CA ARG A 102 12.02 -22.46 0.98
C ARG A 102 12.83 -21.23 0.62
N LEU A 103 12.32 -20.04 0.93
CA LEU A 103 13.01 -18.79 0.64
C LEU A 103 14.33 -18.70 1.40
N ALA A 104 14.36 -19.05 2.69
CA ALA A 104 15.58 -19.03 3.49
C ALA A 104 16.66 -19.96 2.92
N VAL A 105 16.29 -21.20 2.57
CA VAL A 105 17.20 -22.16 1.93
C VAL A 105 17.70 -21.63 0.59
N THR A 106 16.83 -21.07 -0.25
CA THR A 106 17.24 -20.47 -1.53
C THR A 106 18.23 -19.33 -1.33
N LEU A 107 18.00 -18.43 -0.38
CA LEU A 107 18.91 -17.30 -0.09
C LEU A 107 20.28 -17.75 0.43
N ILE A 108 20.33 -18.83 1.20
CA ILE A 108 21.60 -19.44 1.63
C ILE A 108 22.34 -20.05 0.44
N LYS A 109 21.64 -20.79 -0.44
CA LYS A 109 22.23 -21.32 -1.67
C LYS A 109 22.76 -20.23 -2.60
N LEU A 110 22.17 -19.04 -2.56
CA LEU A 110 22.62 -17.84 -3.29
C LEU A 110 23.76 -17.08 -2.58
N GLY A 111 24.27 -17.57 -1.45
CA GLY A 111 25.47 -17.04 -0.81
C GLY A 111 25.23 -16.10 0.37
N THR A 112 24.06 -16.16 1.04
CA THR A 112 23.83 -15.34 2.24
C THR A 112 24.73 -15.79 3.41
N PRO A 113 25.66 -14.92 3.89
CA PRO A 113 26.80 -15.38 4.69
C PRO A 113 26.49 -15.60 6.18
N ASP A 114 25.44 -14.97 6.72
CA ASP A 114 25.16 -14.96 8.15
C ASP A 114 23.67 -14.76 8.47
N SER A 115 23.33 -14.95 9.76
CA SER A 115 21.96 -14.82 10.29
C SER A 115 21.40 -13.39 10.12
N PRO A 116 22.11 -12.30 10.46
CA PRO A 116 21.62 -10.93 10.23
C PRO A 116 21.28 -10.65 8.77
N SER A 117 22.14 -11.06 7.83
CA SER A 117 21.94 -10.86 6.39
C SER A 117 20.74 -11.64 5.89
N LEU A 118 20.52 -12.86 6.38
CA LEU A 118 19.34 -13.66 6.06
C LEU A 118 18.06 -13.00 6.60
N ALA A 119 18.07 -12.55 7.85
CA ALA A 119 16.92 -11.87 8.46
C ALA A 119 16.48 -10.65 7.63
N THR A 120 17.43 -9.80 7.23
CA THR A 120 17.15 -8.61 6.40
C THR A 120 16.50 -9.00 5.08
N GLN A 121 17.09 -9.94 4.34
CA GLN A 121 16.59 -10.35 3.04
C GLN A 121 15.20 -11.04 3.11
N LEU A 122 14.92 -11.77 4.19
CA LEU A 122 13.61 -12.37 4.43
C LEU A 122 12.55 -11.30 4.75
N VAL A 123 12.88 -10.28 5.54
CA VAL A 123 11.96 -9.17 5.85
C VAL A 123 11.63 -8.39 4.57
N GLU A 124 12.62 -8.08 3.74
CA GLU A 124 12.43 -7.38 2.45
C GLU A 124 11.41 -8.08 1.55
N ARG A 125 11.41 -9.42 1.55
CA ARG A 125 10.56 -10.26 0.69
C ARG A 125 9.23 -10.65 1.34
N SER A 126 8.99 -10.24 2.58
CA SER A 126 7.77 -10.60 3.33
C SER A 126 6.54 -9.74 2.99
N GLY A 127 6.73 -8.61 2.31
CA GLY A 127 5.68 -7.59 2.11
C GLY A 127 5.49 -6.64 3.29
N LEU A 128 6.20 -6.83 4.41
CA LEU A 128 6.06 -5.98 5.59
C LEU A 128 6.50 -4.52 5.34
N HIS A 129 7.53 -4.29 4.53
CA HIS A 129 7.97 -2.93 4.22
C HIS A 129 6.91 -2.18 3.41
N GLU A 130 6.33 -2.84 2.40
CA GLU A 130 5.24 -2.31 1.59
C GLU A 130 4.01 -2.00 2.46
N LEU A 131 3.66 -2.88 3.41
CA LEU A 131 2.58 -2.61 4.37
C LEU A 131 2.87 -1.38 5.23
N ARG A 132 4.08 -1.28 5.80
CA ARG A 132 4.47 -0.12 6.63
C ARG A 132 4.42 1.17 5.83
N GLN A 133 4.92 1.17 4.61
CA GLN A 133 4.85 2.34 3.73
C GLN A 133 3.40 2.74 3.44
N VAL A 134 2.52 1.77 3.14
CA VAL A 134 1.08 2.06 2.96
C VAL A 134 0.49 2.67 4.23
N ILE A 135 0.83 2.15 5.41
CA ILE A 135 0.37 2.70 6.68
C ILE A 135 0.90 4.13 6.89
N ASP A 136 2.21 4.34 6.79
CA ASP A 136 2.86 5.61 7.06
C ASP A 136 2.40 6.71 6.08
N VAL A 137 2.14 6.35 4.81
CA VAL A 137 1.74 7.31 3.77
C VAL A 137 0.23 7.55 3.79
N GLN A 138 -0.60 6.50 3.85
CA GLN A 138 -2.05 6.67 3.82
C GLN A 138 -2.61 7.20 5.15
N PHE A 139 -1.95 6.90 6.28
CA PHE A 139 -2.44 7.30 7.61
C PHE A 139 -1.59 8.39 8.27
N GLY A 140 -0.29 8.50 7.95
CA GLY A 140 0.61 9.45 8.61
C GLY A 140 0.45 10.90 8.14
N GLN A 141 0.35 11.15 6.83
CA GLN A 141 0.29 12.52 6.30
C GLN A 141 -1.11 13.17 6.34
N ARG A 142 -2.18 12.39 6.52
CA ARG A 142 -3.56 12.89 6.59
C ARG A 142 -4.39 12.27 7.71
N ALA A 143 -3.72 11.93 8.83
CA ALA A 143 -4.37 11.47 10.05
C ALA A 143 -5.58 12.34 10.42
N ASP A 144 -5.48 13.65 10.22
CA ASP A 144 -6.56 14.59 10.57
C ASP A 144 -7.76 14.54 9.60
N GLN A 145 -7.57 14.26 8.31
CA GLN A 145 -8.69 14.02 7.39
C GLN A 145 -9.39 12.69 7.70
N LEU A 146 -8.64 11.65 8.05
CA LEU A 146 -9.19 10.36 8.47
C LEU A 146 -9.93 10.44 9.81
N LYS A 147 -9.38 11.20 10.78
CA LYS A 147 -10.07 11.51 12.04
C LYS A 147 -11.34 12.31 11.77
N THR A 148 -11.30 13.31 10.89
CA THR A 148 -12.47 14.12 10.51
C THR A 148 -13.56 13.24 9.87
N HIS A 149 -13.20 12.39 8.92
CA HIS A 149 -14.14 11.45 8.31
C HIS A 149 -14.74 10.47 9.34
N SER A 150 -13.90 9.92 10.21
CA SER A 150 -14.34 9.04 11.30
C SER A 150 -15.29 9.75 12.26
N ALA A 151 -14.99 11.02 12.60
CA ALA A 151 -15.83 11.86 13.45
C ALA A 151 -17.16 12.20 12.77
N LEU A 152 -17.17 12.50 11.47
CA LEU A 152 -18.39 12.75 10.69
C LEU A 152 -19.27 11.50 10.57
N LEU A 153 -18.67 10.31 10.40
CA LEU A 153 -19.40 9.04 10.44
C LEU A 153 -20.00 8.79 11.83
N ALA A 154 -19.23 9.01 12.89
CA ALA A 154 -19.72 8.88 14.26
C ALA A 154 -20.86 9.86 14.55
N LEU A 155 -20.71 11.12 14.14
CA LEU A 155 -21.74 12.15 14.24
C LEU A 155 -23.00 11.73 13.48
N THR A 156 -22.86 11.26 12.24
CA THR A 156 -24.00 10.80 11.44
C THR A 156 -24.74 9.64 12.10
N ARG A 157 -24.02 8.68 12.71
CA ARG A 157 -24.64 7.59 13.49
C ARG A 157 -25.40 8.12 14.70
N VAL A 158 -24.80 9.03 15.49
CA VAL A 158 -25.45 9.62 16.67
C VAL A 158 -26.72 10.39 16.28
N LEU A 159 -26.64 11.24 15.24
CA LEU A 159 -27.75 12.03 14.74
C LEU A 159 -28.86 11.20 14.08
N SER A 160 -28.53 10.01 13.56
CA SER A 160 -29.51 9.06 13.04
C SER A 160 -30.20 8.29 14.16
N ALA A 161 -29.47 7.93 15.22
CA ALA A 161 -30.02 7.26 16.39
C ALA A 161 -30.89 8.18 17.27
N HIS A 162 -30.64 9.50 17.26
CA HIS A 162 -31.36 10.48 18.08
C HIS A 162 -31.87 11.67 17.23
N PRO A 163 -32.87 11.47 16.36
CA PRO A 163 -33.32 12.50 15.44
C PRO A 163 -34.05 13.63 16.17
N ARG A 164 -33.60 14.88 15.96
CA ARG A 164 -34.31 16.13 16.36
C ARG A 164 -34.45 17.06 15.16
N ALA A 165 -35.51 17.89 15.14
CA ALA A 165 -35.75 18.85 14.05
C ALA A 165 -34.54 19.80 13.84
N GLU A 166 -33.97 20.29 14.94
CA GLU A 166 -32.80 21.18 14.97
C GLU A 166 -31.51 20.51 14.46
N SER A 167 -31.42 19.18 14.49
CA SER A 167 -30.25 18.43 14.01
C SER A 167 -30.26 18.14 12.51
N ALA A 168 -31.39 18.37 11.82
CA ALA A 168 -31.51 18.16 10.38
C ALA A 168 -30.45 18.92 9.55
N PRO A 169 -30.18 20.23 9.77
CA PRO A 169 -29.14 20.94 9.03
C PRO A 169 -27.73 20.40 9.31
N ILE A 170 -27.43 20.01 10.55
CA ILE A 170 -26.13 19.43 10.94
C ILE A 170 -25.92 18.08 10.26
N ARG A 171 -26.94 17.22 10.24
CA ARG A 171 -26.91 15.93 9.54
C ARG A 171 -26.71 16.12 8.04
N ALA A 172 -27.42 17.06 7.43
CA ALA A 172 -27.27 17.37 6.01
C ALA A 172 -25.86 17.91 5.69
N ALA A 173 -25.29 18.76 6.55
CA ALA A 173 -23.92 19.24 6.41
C ALA A 173 -22.90 18.09 6.55
N ALA A 174 -23.05 17.23 7.54
CA ALA A 174 -22.19 16.06 7.73
C ALA A 174 -22.26 15.10 6.53
N GLN A 175 -23.46 14.85 5.99
CA GLN A 175 -23.64 14.03 4.79
C GLN A 175 -23.02 14.66 3.55
N ARG A 176 -23.11 15.98 3.37
CA ARG A 176 -22.41 16.69 2.28
C ARG A 176 -20.89 16.56 2.40
N LEU A 177 -20.34 16.75 3.60
CA LEU A 177 -18.90 16.60 3.86
C LEU A 177 -18.42 15.16 3.68
N LEU A 178 -19.24 14.16 4.03
CA LEU A 178 -18.95 12.75 3.77
C LEU A 178 -19.06 12.39 2.28
N ALA A 179 -19.94 13.06 1.54
CA ALA A 179 -20.09 12.92 0.10
C ALA A 179 -19.00 13.64 -0.71
N ASP A 180 -18.21 14.52 -0.06
CA ASP A 180 -17.02 15.12 -0.66
C ASP A 180 -15.83 14.14 -0.60
N VAL A 181 -15.89 13.16 -1.51
CA VAL A 181 -14.95 12.04 -1.59
C VAL A 181 -13.64 12.44 -2.31
N HIS A 182 -13.54 13.67 -2.83
CA HIS A 182 -12.41 14.04 -3.69
C HIS A 182 -11.07 13.98 -2.98
N GLY A 183 -10.99 14.42 -1.72
CA GLY A 183 -9.78 14.28 -0.89
C GLY A 183 -9.29 12.83 -0.75
N PHE A 184 -10.20 11.83 -0.79
CA PHE A 184 -9.83 10.42 -0.80
C PHE A 184 -9.35 9.93 -2.16
N GLN A 185 -9.83 10.52 -3.27
CA GLN A 185 -9.29 10.20 -4.60
C GLN A 185 -7.86 10.75 -4.73
N GLU A 186 -7.58 11.95 -4.22
CA GLU A 186 -6.23 12.53 -4.14
C GLU A 186 -5.26 11.65 -3.36
N LEU A 187 -5.67 11.19 -2.17
CA LEU A 187 -4.88 10.28 -1.34
C LEU A 187 -4.54 8.98 -2.05
N ARG A 188 -5.54 8.37 -2.68
CA ARG A 188 -5.35 7.12 -3.44
C ARG A 188 -4.39 7.33 -4.60
N LEU A 189 -4.49 8.46 -5.30
CA LEU A 189 -3.59 8.78 -6.38
C LEU A 189 -2.14 8.93 -5.89
N LEU A 190 -1.91 9.65 -4.79
CA LEU A 190 -0.56 9.81 -4.22
C LEU A 190 0.10 8.47 -3.85
N GLY A 191 -0.67 7.53 -3.30
CA GLY A 191 -0.18 6.17 -3.04
C GLY A 191 0.21 5.45 -4.33
N ARG A 192 -0.65 5.52 -5.36
CA ARG A 192 -0.43 4.83 -6.65
C ARG A 192 0.70 5.42 -7.48
N LEU A 193 0.93 6.74 -7.44
CA LEU A 193 2.00 7.41 -8.20
C LEU A 193 3.42 6.92 -7.80
N ARG A 194 3.58 6.28 -6.64
CA ARG A 194 4.86 5.71 -6.19
C ARG A 194 5.16 4.33 -6.78
N SER A 195 4.12 3.52 -6.95
CA SER A 195 4.23 2.16 -7.49
C SER A 195 4.00 2.10 -9.01
N THR A 196 3.30 3.09 -9.54
CA THR A 196 2.90 3.15 -10.94
C THR A 196 3.25 4.53 -11.46
N ARG A 197 4.25 4.59 -12.34
CA ARG A 197 4.62 5.83 -13.00
C ARG A 197 3.60 6.12 -14.10
N PRO A 198 2.91 7.28 -14.06
CA PRO A 198 2.02 7.68 -15.14
C PRO A 198 2.87 8.00 -16.38
N ASN A 199 2.26 7.89 -17.56
CA ASN A 199 2.90 8.22 -18.83
C ASN A 199 2.94 9.74 -19.05
N LEU A 200 3.66 10.43 -18.17
CA LEU A 200 3.86 11.88 -18.12
C LEU A 200 5.35 12.18 -17.94
N SER A 201 5.76 13.43 -18.22
CA SER A 201 7.11 13.89 -17.89
C SER A 201 7.32 13.95 -16.37
N ASP A 202 8.57 13.90 -15.90
CA ASP A 202 8.86 13.99 -14.46
C ASP A 202 8.39 15.30 -13.83
N ASP A 203 8.49 16.40 -14.58
CA ASP A 203 7.99 17.71 -14.16
C ASP A 203 6.46 17.70 -14.01
N ASP A 204 5.75 17.05 -14.93
CA ASP A 204 4.31 16.90 -14.86
C ASP A 204 3.90 16.01 -13.68
N VAL A 205 4.63 14.92 -13.42
CA VAL A 205 4.38 14.08 -12.24
C VAL A 205 4.56 14.87 -10.95
N ALA A 206 5.62 15.66 -10.84
CA ALA A 206 5.87 16.51 -9.68
C ALA A 206 4.78 17.57 -9.50
N GLN A 207 4.34 18.21 -10.59
CA GLN A 207 3.23 19.17 -10.57
C GLN A 207 1.91 18.50 -10.15
N LEU A 208 1.62 17.32 -10.67
CA LEU A 208 0.43 16.56 -10.32
C LEU A 208 0.44 16.17 -8.84
N GLN A 209 1.56 15.63 -8.35
CA GLN A 209 1.76 15.28 -6.94
C GLN A 209 1.52 16.49 -6.04
N ARG A 210 2.05 17.66 -6.40
CA ARG A 210 1.83 18.91 -5.68
C ARG A 210 0.36 19.32 -5.68
N LEU A 211 -0.28 19.30 -6.84
CA LEU A 211 -1.68 19.73 -7.00
C LEU A 211 -2.67 18.90 -6.20
N VAL A 212 -2.45 17.58 -6.12
CA VAL A 212 -3.28 16.68 -5.29
C VAL A 212 -2.85 16.64 -3.83
N GLY A 213 -1.91 17.50 -3.44
CA GLY A 213 -1.54 17.76 -2.06
C GLY A 213 -0.47 16.83 -1.48
N GLY A 214 0.48 16.40 -2.30
CA GLY A 214 1.64 15.58 -1.90
C GLY A 214 2.74 16.35 -1.16
N PHE A 215 2.70 17.69 -1.17
CA PHE A 215 3.65 18.58 -0.50
C PHE A 215 2.99 19.58 0.46
N GLY A 216 1.70 19.40 0.75
CA GLY A 216 0.87 20.37 1.48
C GLY A 216 -0.51 20.51 0.83
N ILE A 217 -1.52 20.93 1.60
CA ILE A 217 -2.90 21.06 1.11
C ILE A 217 -3.34 22.51 0.93
N GLY A 218 -2.50 23.49 1.31
CA GLY A 218 -2.77 24.90 1.10
C GLY A 218 -2.82 25.25 -0.39
N ARG A 219 -3.54 26.31 -0.76
CA ARG A 219 -3.72 26.72 -2.17
C ARG A 219 -2.38 27.02 -2.84
N SER A 220 -1.56 27.86 -2.24
CA SER A 220 -0.25 28.24 -2.78
C SER A 220 0.68 27.02 -2.88
N GLU A 221 0.69 26.15 -1.87
CA GLU A 221 1.44 24.90 -1.89
C GLU A 221 1.01 24.00 -3.05
N ARG A 222 -0.30 23.79 -3.26
CA ARG A 222 -0.83 22.96 -4.36
C ARG A 222 -0.48 23.52 -5.74
N LEU A 223 -0.46 24.85 -5.87
CA LEU A 223 -0.16 25.54 -7.12
C LEU A 223 1.35 25.70 -7.37
N GLY A 224 2.19 25.44 -6.37
CA GLY A 224 3.63 25.67 -6.45
C GLY A 224 4.00 27.15 -6.44
N LEU A 225 3.17 27.97 -5.80
CA LEU A 225 3.35 29.40 -5.63
C LEU A 225 3.92 29.72 -4.24
N HIS A 226 4.56 30.88 -4.13
CA HIS A 226 4.96 31.43 -2.84
C HIS A 226 3.71 31.89 -2.06
N PRO A 227 3.66 31.79 -0.72
CA PRO A 227 2.51 32.27 0.06
C PRO A 227 2.21 33.76 -0.10
N ASP A 228 3.21 34.56 -0.50
CA ASP A 228 3.06 36.00 -0.77
C ASP A 228 2.58 36.31 -2.20
N ASP A 229 2.46 35.29 -3.05
CA ASP A 229 1.87 35.44 -4.37
C ASP A 229 0.37 35.72 -4.18
N GLY A 230 -0.07 36.90 -4.57
CA GLY A 230 -1.44 37.36 -4.33
C GLY A 230 -2.52 36.47 -4.96
N VAL A 231 -3.77 36.67 -4.51
CA VAL A 231 -4.96 35.90 -4.93
C VAL A 231 -5.14 35.82 -6.45
N ASP A 232 -4.76 36.87 -7.20
CA ASP A 232 -4.86 36.87 -8.66
C ASP A 232 -3.86 35.92 -9.32
N ALA A 233 -2.65 35.78 -8.76
CA ALA A 233 -1.67 34.78 -9.21
C ALA A 233 -2.16 33.37 -8.90
N GLU A 234 -2.72 33.14 -7.70
CA GLU A 234 -3.35 31.85 -7.35
C GLU A 234 -4.48 31.49 -8.32
N ARG A 235 -5.36 32.44 -8.65
CA ARG A 235 -6.47 32.24 -9.58
C ARG A 235 -6.00 31.92 -10.99
N ALA A 236 -5.00 32.66 -11.49
CA ALA A 236 -4.43 32.41 -12.82
C ALA A 236 -3.76 31.03 -12.90
N ALA A 237 -2.96 30.67 -11.89
CA ALA A 237 -2.29 29.37 -11.84
C ALA A 237 -3.29 28.21 -11.72
N ALA A 238 -4.35 28.36 -10.91
CA ALA A 238 -5.38 27.34 -10.79
C ALA A 238 -6.18 27.16 -12.09
N LEU A 239 -6.54 28.23 -12.79
CA LEU A 239 -7.16 28.14 -14.12
C LEU A 239 -6.26 27.44 -15.15
N ALA A 240 -4.97 27.77 -15.15
CA ALA A 240 -3.99 27.12 -16.03
C ALA A 240 -3.88 25.62 -15.71
N ALA A 241 -3.84 25.26 -14.43
CA ALA A 241 -3.82 23.87 -13.98
C ALA A 241 -5.08 23.11 -14.40
N VAL A 242 -6.28 23.67 -14.21
CA VAL A 242 -7.54 23.04 -14.67
C VAL A 242 -7.48 22.74 -16.16
N ARG A 243 -7.13 23.73 -16.98
CA ARG A 243 -7.06 23.55 -18.44
C ARG A 243 -6.06 22.47 -18.82
N LYS A 244 -4.85 22.55 -18.28
CA LYS A 244 -3.79 21.57 -18.54
C LYS A 244 -4.29 20.16 -18.22
N TRP A 245 -4.72 19.92 -16.98
CA TRP A 245 -5.04 18.57 -16.52
C TRP A 245 -6.32 18.01 -17.14
N ARG A 246 -7.30 18.85 -17.50
CA ARG A 246 -8.46 18.42 -18.30
C ARG A 246 -8.05 17.97 -19.69
N THR A 247 -7.23 18.77 -20.39
CA THR A 247 -6.74 18.41 -21.73
C THR A 247 -5.99 17.09 -21.71
N TRP A 248 -5.13 16.86 -20.70
CA TRP A 248 -4.45 15.58 -20.55
C TRP A 248 -5.44 14.45 -20.21
N ALA A 249 -6.38 14.65 -19.30
CA ALA A 249 -7.36 13.62 -18.93
C ALA A 249 -8.21 13.11 -20.11
N GLU A 250 -8.45 13.97 -21.10
CA GLU A 250 -9.23 13.66 -22.32
C GLU A 250 -8.36 13.16 -23.48
N HIS A 251 -7.03 13.09 -23.31
CA HIS A 251 -6.11 12.76 -24.39
C HIS A 251 -6.20 11.27 -24.79
N PRO A 252 -6.52 10.93 -26.06
CA PRO A 252 -6.84 9.55 -26.47
C PRO A 252 -5.70 8.53 -26.34
N LEU A 253 -4.44 8.99 -26.35
CA LEU A 253 -3.27 8.12 -26.30
C LEU A 253 -2.77 7.82 -24.88
N LEU A 254 -3.40 8.38 -23.85
CA LEU A 254 -3.02 8.07 -22.47
C LEU A 254 -3.63 6.75 -22.02
N ASP A 255 -2.85 6.01 -21.24
CA ASP A 255 -3.37 4.84 -20.55
C ASP A 255 -4.41 5.25 -19.49
N GLN A 256 -5.25 4.30 -19.10
CA GLN A 256 -6.36 4.53 -18.18
C GLN A 256 -5.90 5.11 -16.82
N PHE A 257 -4.75 4.69 -16.31
CA PHE A 257 -4.25 5.18 -15.04
C PHE A 257 -3.83 6.65 -15.16
N THR A 258 -3.07 7.00 -16.19
CA THR A 258 -2.65 8.38 -16.45
C THR A 258 -3.83 9.31 -16.69
N ALA A 259 -4.79 8.92 -17.53
CA ALA A 259 -5.98 9.73 -17.78
C ALA A 259 -6.80 9.99 -16.49
N ARG A 260 -6.99 8.95 -15.66
CA ARG A 260 -7.66 9.09 -14.35
C ARG A 260 -6.87 10.00 -13.40
N ALA A 261 -5.55 9.87 -13.37
CA ALA A 261 -4.68 10.69 -12.54
C ALA A 261 -4.80 12.18 -12.91
N CYS A 262 -4.77 12.50 -14.20
CA CYS A 262 -5.00 13.85 -14.71
C CYS A 262 -6.40 14.36 -14.36
N GLY A 263 -7.43 13.52 -14.46
CA GLY A 263 -8.80 13.89 -14.08
C GLY A 263 -8.93 14.26 -12.59
N ILE A 264 -8.25 13.52 -11.71
CA ILE A 264 -8.20 13.84 -10.27
C ILE A 264 -7.47 15.18 -10.06
N GLY A 265 -6.33 15.39 -10.72
CA GLY A 265 -5.59 16.66 -10.67
C GLY A 265 -6.44 17.85 -11.13
N ALA A 266 -7.19 17.71 -12.22
CA ALA A 266 -8.11 18.74 -12.71
C ALA A 266 -9.18 19.10 -11.65
N ARG A 267 -9.82 18.09 -11.05
CA ARG A 267 -10.80 18.30 -9.97
C ARG A 267 -10.18 18.96 -8.74
N SER A 268 -8.92 18.67 -8.42
CA SER A 268 -8.20 19.35 -7.32
C SER A 268 -7.96 20.83 -7.63
N ALA A 269 -7.57 21.17 -8.86
CA ALA A 269 -7.43 22.57 -9.29
C ALA A 269 -8.78 23.31 -9.31
N GLU A 270 -9.86 22.63 -9.72
CA GLU A 270 -11.23 23.18 -9.64
C GLU A 270 -11.64 23.47 -8.19
N GLY A 271 -11.28 22.59 -7.24
CA GLY A 271 -11.49 22.81 -5.81
C GLY A 271 -10.80 24.09 -5.31
N VAL A 272 -9.54 24.29 -5.69
CA VAL A 272 -8.79 25.53 -5.36
C VAL A 272 -9.48 26.76 -5.94
N LEU A 273 -9.99 26.70 -7.18
CA LEU A 273 -10.75 27.82 -7.77
C LEU A 273 -12.06 28.10 -7.04
N ALA A 274 -12.76 27.06 -6.58
CA ALA A 274 -13.99 27.22 -5.82
C ALA A 274 -13.74 27.94 -4.49
N GLU A 275 -12.65 27.60 -3.79
CA GLU A 275 -12.23 28.28 -2.56
C GLU A 275 -11.85 29.75 -2.79
N LEU A 276 -11.31 30.10 -3.96
CA LEU A 276 -10.95 31.48 -4.33
C LEU A 276 -12.14 32.34 -4.80
N SER A 277 -13.32 31.72 -4.96
CA SER A 277 -14.53 32.36 -5.47
C SER A 277 -15.61 32.54 -4.40
N GLY A 278 -15.45 31.90 -3.24
CA GLY A 278 -16.31 32.05 -2.06
C GLY A 278 -15.72 33.02 -1.04
#